data_AF-A0A350SQW9-F1
#
_entry.id   AF-A0A350SQW9-F1
#
_cell.length_a   1.000
_cell.length_b   1.000
_cell.length_c   1.000
_cell.angle_alpha   90.00
_cell.angle_beta   90.00
_cell.angle_gamma   90.00
#
_symmetry.space_group_name_H-M   'P 1'
#
loop_
_entity.id
_entity.type
_entity.pdbx_description
1 polymer ?
#
loop_
_entity_poly.entity_id
_entity_poly.type
_entity_poly.pdbx_seq_one_letter_code
_entity_poly.pdbx_strand_id
1 'polypeptide(L)'
;MTIPRTGGAGGTAPSASIEALTGDWVQKGCVKTGGQSFRKFLRAHRTAGAEIDYHEGVLTYGGSECAGVSQLAGPSRLGSVSFSRSEANARVAAHWGEFRTVTGTRFGAIWTLKPGDLLCLLGDEIPTNQPSLSAVSASLATVPDANCFTH
;
A
#
# COMPACT_ATOMS: atom_id res chain seq x y z
N MET A 1 36.87 -17.07 -24.32
CA MET A 1 37.20 -16.58 -22.97
C MET A 1 36.38 -15.32 -22.73
N THR A 2 35.09 -15.49 -22.48
CA THR A 2 34.40 -15.47 -21.18
C THR A 2 33.63 -14.15 -21.05
N ILE A 3 32.32 -14.25 -21.26
CA ILE A 3 31.30 -13.24 -20.97
C ILE A 3 31.14 -13.16 -19.45
N PRO A 4 31.06 -11.99 -18.80
CA PRO A 4 30.46 -11.92 -17.48
C PRO A 4 28.94 -11.83 -17.64
N ARG A 5 28.28 -12.93 -17.27
CA ARG A 5 26.84 -13.06 -17.10
C ARG A 5 26.48 -12.43 -15.75
N THR A 6 25.88 -11.24 -15.73
CA THR A 6 25.17 -10.73 -14.54
C THR A 6 23.80 -11.39 -14.47
N GLY A 7 23.74 -12.53 -13.78
CA GLY A 7 22.49 -13.10 -13.27
C GLY A 7 22.30 -12.69 -11.82
N GLY A 8 21.10 -12.20 -11.47
CA GLY A 8 20.67 -12.10 -10.08
C GLY A 8 19.63 -11.01 -9.79
N ALA A 9 18.35 -11.36 -9.95
CA ALA A 9 17.18 -10.72 -9.32
C ALA A 9 17.06 -9.19 -9.45
N GLY A 10 16.70 -8.71 -10.63
CA GLY A 10 16.22 -7.34 -10.85
C GLY A 10 14.82 -7.14 -10.26
N GLY A 11 14.69 -7.17 -8.94
CA GLY A 11 13.58 -6.52 -8.28
C GLY A 11 13.82 -5.03 -8.37
N THR A 12 12.97 -4.29 -9.09
CA THR A 12 13.03 -2.84 -9.12
C THR A 12 13.04 -2.32 -7.68
N ALA A 13 14.05 -1.52 -7.33
CA ALA A 13 14.15 -0.94 -6.00
C ALA A 13 12.88 -0.12 -5.72
N PRO A 14 12.32 -0.17 -4.50
CA PRO A 14 11.13 0.59 -4.15
C PRO A 14 11.34 2.09 -4.41
N SER A 15 10.34 2.75 -4.98
CA SER A 15 10.43 4.15 -5.37
C SER A 15 9.89 5.06 -4.27
N ALA A 16 10.61 6.15 -3.97
CA ALA A 16 10.11 7.23 -3.12
C ALA A 16 9.20 8.22 -3.88
N SER A 17 8.89 7.98 -5.15
CA SER A 17 7.96 8.81 -5.92
C SER A 17 6.51 8.54 -5.50
N ILE A 18 5.72 9.60 -5.34
CA ILE A 18 4.27 9.48 -5.09
C ILE A 18 3.55 8.76 -6.24
N GLU A 19 4.06 8.87 -7.48
CA GLU A 19 3.50 8.15 -8.63
C GLU A 19 3.50 6.64 -8.43
N ALA A 20 4.50 6.10 -7.71
CA ALA A 20 4.58 4.67 -7.43
C ALA A 20 3.51 4.18 -6.44
N LEU A 21 2.80 5.09 -5.78
CA LEU A 21 1.66 4.78 -4.91
C LEU A 21 0.33 4.84 -5.64
N THR A 22 0.29 5.44 -6.84
CA THR A 22 -0.95 5.62 -7.58
C THR A 22 -1.38 4.34 -8.26
N GLY A 23 -2.69 4.21 -8.50
CA GLY A 23 -3.27 3.06 -9.17
C GLY A 23 -4.18 2.23 -8.26
N ASP A 24 -4.40 1.00 -8.69
CA ASP A 24 -5.33 0.06 -8.08
C ASP A 24 -4.55 -1.00 -7.34
N TRP A 25 -4.95 -1.25 -6.09
CA TRP A 25 -4.22 -2.08 -5.16
C TRP A 25 -5.18 -3.06 -4.51
N VAL A 26 -4.83 -4.34 -4.51
CA VAL A 26 -5.64 -5.41 -3.92
C VAL A 26 -4.92 -6.01 -2.73
N GLN A 27 -5.59 -6.07 -1.59
CA GLN A 27 -5.03 -6.70 -0.40
C GLN A 27 -4.75 -8.18 -0.66
N LYS A 28 -3.54 -8.66 -0.34
CA LYS A 28 -3.19 -10.09 -0.50
C LYS A 28 -4.02 -10.99 0.40
N GLY A 29 -4.35 -10.50 1.59
CA GLY A 29 -5.17 -11.20 2.57
C GLY A 29 -6.55 -11.50 2.04
N CYS A 30 -6.97 -12.75 2.19
CA CYS A 30 -8.30 -13.21 1.83
C CYS A 30 -9.12 -13.41 3.09
N VAL A 31 -10.22 -12.66 3.21
CA VAL A 31 -11.17 -12.84 4.32
C VAL A 31 -12.28 -13.77 3.86
N LYS A 32 -12.47 -14.89 4.55
CA LYS A 32 -13.48 -15.90 4.21
C LYS A 32 -14.74 -15.66 5.06
N THR A 33 -15.92 -15.64 4.44
CA THR A 33 -17.20 -15.68 5.15
C THR A 33 -18.14 -16.66 4.47
N GLY A 34 -18.48 -17.77 5.15
CA GLY A 34 -19.36 -18.80 4.58
C GLY A 34 -18.90 -19.24 3.19
N GLY A 35 -19.80 -19.13 2.20
CA GLY A 35 -19.55 -19.49 0.80
C GLY A 35 -18.85 -18.41 -0.05
N GLN A 36 -18.48 -17.27 0.55
CA GLN A 36 -17.85 -16.15 -0.15
C GLN A 36 -16.50 -15.80 0.47
N SER A 37 -15.72 -15.03 -0.27
CA SER A 37 -14.51 -14.44 0.26
C SER A 37 -14.30 -13.04 -0.29
N PHE A 38 -13.50 -12.26 0.42
CA PHE A 38 -13.29 -10.85 0.14
C PHE A 38 -11.83 -10.46 0.20
N ARG A 39 -11.49 -9.49 -0.64
CA ARG A 39 -10.25 -8.72 -0.54
C ARG A 39 -10.59 -7.24 -0.50
N LYS A 40 -9.85 -6.47 0.31
CA LYS A 40 -9.93 -5.02 0.21
C LYS A 40 -9.33 -4.58 -1.12
N PHE A 41 -9.98 -3.59 -1.72
CA PHE A 41 -9.51 -2.89 -2.89
C PHE A 41 -9.24 -1.45 -2.49
N LEU A 42 -8.09 -0.93 -2.89
CA LEU A 42 -7.65 0.43 -2.65
C LEU A 42 -7.36 1.07 -4.00
N ARG A 43 -7.87 2.26 -4.22
CA ARG A 43 -7.52 3.08 -5.38
C ARG A 43 -6.92 4.39 -4.90
N ALA A 44 -5.67 4.61 -5.27
CA ALA A 44 -4.92 5.81 -4.98
C ALA A 44 -4.84 6.66 -6.23
N HIS A 45 -5.49 7.83 -6.20
CA HIS A 45 -5.51 8.75 -7.34
C HIS A 45 -4.78 10.03 -6.98
N ARG A 46 -3.71 10.38 -7.69
CA ARG A 46 -2.99 11.62 -7.44
C ARG A 46 -3.84 12.83 -7.83
N THR A 47 -3.97 13.78 -6.92
CA THR A 47 -4.76 15.01 -7.15
C THR A 47 -3.85 16.17 -7.52
N ALA A 48 -2.89 16.49 -6.66
CA ALA A 48 -1.90 17.55 -6.89
C ALA A 48 -0.66 17.34 -6.01
N GLY A 49 0.52 17.71 -6.51
CA GLY A 49 1.75 17.69 -5.71
C GLY A 49 2.02 16.33 -5.05
N ALA A 50 2.05 16.29 -3.72
CA ALA A 50 2.24 15.08 -2.92
C ALA A 50 0.93 14.61 -2.24
N GLU A 51 -0.23 14.92 -2.83
CA GLU A 51 -1.54 14.50 -2.34
C GLU A 51 -2.16 13.42 -3.23
N ILE A 52 -2.76 12.42 -2.60
CA ILE A 52 -3.53 11.36 -3.24
C ILE A 52 -4.92 11.25 -2.61
N ASP A 53 -5.93 11.02 -3.42
CA ASP A 53 -7.24 10.59 -2.95
C ASP A 53 -7.24 9.10 -2.64
N TYR A 54 -7.67 8.77 -1.44
CA TYR A 54 -7.79 7.42 -0.94
C TYR A 54 -9.22 6.92 -1.13
N HIS A 55 -9.38 5.95 -2.02
CA HIS A 55 -10.64 5.28 -2.23
C HIS A 55 -10.53 3.82 -1.79
N GLU A 56 -11.54 3.31 -1.08
CA GLU A 56 -11.62 1.89 -0.73
C GLU A 56 -12.87 1.26 -1.33
N GLY A 57 -12.73 0.00 -1.70
CA GLY A 57 -13.79 -0.90 -2.10
C GLY A 57 -13.51 -2.31 -1.59
N VAL A 58 -14.38 -3.24 -1.97
CA VAL A 58 -14.24 -4.65 -1.62
C VAL A 58 -14.46 -5.49 -2.85
N LEU A 59 -13.52 -6.39 -3.14
CA LEU A 59 -13.68 -7.43 -4.15
C LEU A 59 -14.33 -8.63 -3.48
N THR A 60 -15.50 -9.02 -3.98
CA THR A 60 -16.25 -10.20 -3.53
C THR A 60 -16.07 -11.35 -4.51
N TYR A 61 -15.71 -12.52 -4.00
CA TYR A 61 -15.55 -13.74 -4.78
C TYR A 61 -16.62 -14.76 -4.38
N GLY A 62 -17.14 -15.52 -5.36
CA GLY A 62 -18.18 -16.53 -5.17
C GLY A 62 -17.72 -17.85 -4.52
N GLY A 63 -16.53 -17.87 -3.91
CA GLY A 63 -15.96 -19.04 -3.24
C GLY A 63 -15.03 -18.62 -2.10
N SER A 64 -14.46 -19.57 -1.37
CA SER A 64 -13.68 -19.31 -0.14
C SER A 64 -12.22 -18.92 -0.36
N GLU A 65 -11.70 -18.99 -1.58
CA GLU A 65 -10.24 -18.88 -1.83
C GLU A 65 -9.81 -17.55 -2.48
N CYS A 66 -10.67 -16.54 -2.54
CA CYS A 66 -10.43 -15.27 -3.24
C CYS A 66 -9.82 -15.48 -4.65
N ALA A 67 -10.39 -16.44 -5.37
CA ALA A 67 -9.93 -16.89 -6.68
C ALA A 67 -11.08 -16.83 -7.69
N GLY A 68 -10.74 -16.60 -8.96
CA GLY A 68 -11.70 -16.51 -10.05
C GLY A 68 -12.35 -15.14 -10.19
N VAL A 69 -13.53 -15.10 -10.81
CA VAL A 69 -14.27 -13.87 -11.08
C VAL A 69 -14.67 -13.20 -9.77
N SER A 70 -14.41 -11.91 -9.69
CA SER A 70 -14.81 -11.08 -8.55
C SER A 70 -15.75 -9.96 -8.98
N GLN A 71 -16.57 -9.53 -8.04
CA GLN A 71 -17.40 -8.34 -8.16
C GLN A 71 -16.85 -7.26 -7.24
N LEU A 72 -16.51 -6.12 -7.82
CA LEU A 72 -16.07 -4.94 -7.06
C LEU A 72 -17.30 -4.18 -6.54
N ALA A 73 -17.36 -3.98 -5.23
CA ALA A 73 -18.26 -3.03 -4.59
C ALA A 73 -17.47 -1.77 -4.20
N GLY A 74 -17.92 -0.60 -4.65
CA GLY A 74 -17.15 0.65 -4.59
C GLY A 74 -16.29 0.86 -5.84
N PRO A 75 -15.15 1.61 -5.77
CA PRO A 75 -14.57 2.21 -4.58
C PRO A 75 -15.18 3.58 -4.25
N SER A 76 -15.32 3.88 -2.97
CA SER A 76 -15.80 5.18 -2.47
C SER A 76 -14.63 5.97 -1.91
N ARG A 77 -14.64 7.29 -2.11
CA ARG A 77 -13.62 8.18 -1.53
C ARG A 77 -13.78 8.20 -0.02
N LEU A 78 -12.77 7.74 0.71
CA LEU A 78 -12.75 7.81 2.17
C LEU A 78 -11.97 9.01 2.68
N GLY A 79 -11.10 9.60 1.86
CA GLY A 79 -10.33 10.79 2.24
C GLY A 79 -9.23 11.13 1.24
N SER A 80 -8.29 11.95 1.70
CA SER A 80 -7.04 12.22 0.99
C SER A 80 -5.83 12.10 1.92
N VAL A 81 -4.69 11.67 1.37
CA VAL A 81 -3.42 11.59 2.08
C VAL A 81 -2.48 12.65 1.50
N SER A 82 -2.00 13.54 2.35
CA SER A 82 -0.98 14.53 1.99
C SER A 82 0.38 14.09 2.53
N PHE A 83 1.32 13.75 1.65
CA PHE A 83 2.66 13.31 2.04
C PHE A 83 3.59 14.51 2.27
N SER A 84 4.24 14.54 3.43
CA SER A 84 5.23 15.57 3.79
C SER A 84 6.66 15.12 3.56
N ARG A 85 6.91 13.81 3.56
CA ARG A 85 8.25 13.22 3.45
C ARG A 85 8.16 11.89 2.70
N SER A 86 9.18 11.60 1.89
CA SER A 86 9.32 10.30 1.24
C SER A 86 10.79 9.93 1.18
N GLU A 87 11.11 8.70 1.55
CA GLU A 87 12.47 8.17 1.55
C GLU A 87 12.46 6.74 1.05
N ALA A 88 13.52 6.34 0.35
CA ALA A 88 13.69 4.98 -0.12
C ALA A 88 15.12 4.49 0.09
N ASN A 89 15.24 3.18 0.25
CA ASN A 89 16.48 2.45 0.19
C ASN A 89 16.29 1.20 -0.68
N ALA A 90 17.32 0.36 -0.80
CA ALA A 90 17.27 -0.85 -1.63
C ALA A 90 16.21 -1.89 -1.22
N ARG A 91 15.60 -1.76 -0.04
CA ARG A 91 14.66 -2.74 0.54
C ARG A 91 13.25 -2.19 0.77
N VAL A 92 13.09 -0.89 0.96
CA VAL A 92 11.80 -0.27 1.25
C VAL A 92 11.79 1.20 0.85
N ALA A 93 10.64 1.65 0.35
CA ALA A 93 10.29 3.07 0.28
C ALA A 93 9.20 3.35 1.32
N ALA A 94 9.28 4.48 2.00
CA ALA A 94 8.29 4.93 2.96
C ALA A 94 7.91 6.38 2.67
N HIS A 95 6.62 6.66 2.80
CA HIS A 95 6.02 7.96 2.54
C HIS A 95 5.19 8.33 3.76
N TRP A 96 5.63 9.35 4.47
CA TRP A 96 4.95 9.85 5.67
C TRP A 96 4.04 10.99 5.27
N GLY A 97 2.80 10.92 5.73
CA GLY A 97 1.78 11.90 5.45
C GLY A 97 0.69 11.96 6.50
N GLU A 98 -0.26 12.86 6.26
CA GLU A 98 -1.49 13.01 7.04
C GLU A 98 -2.64 12.48 6.19
N PHE A 99 -3.37 11.49 6.71
CA PHE A 99 -4.64 11.05 6.12
C PHE A 99 -5.79 11.86 6.71
N ARG A 100 -6.54 12.53 5.84
CA ARG A 100 -7.74 13.29 6.16
C ARG A 100 -8.96 12.54 5.66
N THR A 101 -9.80 12.06 6.57
CA THR A 101 -11.04 11.38 6.20
C THR A 101 -12.09 12.38 5.71
N VAL A 102 -13.07 11.91 4.95
CA VAL A 102 -14.24 12.71 4.53
C VAL A 102 -15.08 13.22 5.71
N THR A 103 -14.95 12.60 6.89
CA THR A 103 -15.59 13.05 8.14
C THR A 103 -14.79 14.15 8.86
N GLY A 104 -13.64 14.56 8.32
CA GLY A 104 -12.79 15.62 8.87
C GLY A 104 -11.76 15.15 9.91
N THR A 105 -11.65 13.85 10.16
CA THR A 105 -10.67 13.29 11.10
C THR A 105 -9.30 13.18 10.45
N ARG A 106 -8.24 13.37 11.24
CA ARG A 106 -6.85 13.38 10.75
C ARG A 106 -6.03 12.34 11.50
N PHE A 107 -5.24 11.56 10.77
CA PHE A 107 -4.35 10.53 11.33
C PHE A 107 -3.01 10.52 10.61
N GLY A 108 -1.97 10.05 11.29
CA GLY A 108 -0.68 9.79 10.65
C GLY A 108 -0.82 8.60 9.71
N ALA A 109 -0.34 8.74 8.48
CA ALA A 109 -0.33 7.67 7.49
C ALA A 109 1.09 7.48 6.95
N ILE A 110 1.59 6.25 7.02
CA ILE A 110 2.87 5.86 6.45
C ILE A 110 2.60 4.80 5.41
N TRP A 111 2.76 5.18 4.14
CA TRP A 111 2.63 4.27 3.01
C TRP A 111 3.99 3.72 2.69
N THR A 112 4.09 2.41 2.55
CA THR A 112 5.40 1.77 2.35
C THR A 112 5.36 0.82 1.18
N LEU A 113 6.36 0.88 0.32
CA LEU A 113 6.54 -0.04 -0.80
C LEU A 113 7.71 -0.97 -0.49
N LYS A 114 7.45 -2.27 -0.54
CA LYS A 114 8.45 -3.33 -0.59
C LYS A 114 8.75 -3.67 -2.06
N PRO A 115 9.86 -4.38 -2.37
CA PRO A 115 10.22 -4.75 -3.72
C PRO A 115 9.13 -5.63 -4.35
N GLY A 116 8.83 -5.40 -5.64
CA GLY A 116 7.76 -6.09 -6.37
C GLY A 116 6.37 -5.49 -6.13
N ASP A 117 6.28 -4.17 -5.97
CA ASP A 117 5.03 -3.40 -5.85
C ASP A 117 4.08 -3.96 -4.78
N LEU A 118 4.65 -4.16 -3.60
CA LEU A 118 3.90 -4.59 -2.42
C LEU A 118 3.76 -3.40 -1.47
N LEU A 119 2.56 -2.81 -1.47
CA LEU A 119 2.19 -1.65 -0.67
C LEU A 119 1.69 -2.10 0.70
N CYS A 120 2.34 -1.69 1.78
CA CYS A 120 1.85 -1.89 3.14
C CYS A 120 1.53 -0.53 3.76
N LEU A 121 0.35 -0.40 4.35
CA LEU A 121 -0.09 0.82 5.02
C LEU A 121 0.11 0.66 6.53
N LEU A 122 0.82 1.61 7.13
CA LEU A 122 0.97 1.71 8.58
C LEU A 122 0.27 2.99 9.02
N GLY A 123 -0.71 2.85 9.91
CA GLY A 123 -1.47 3.98 10.45
C GLY A 123 -1.84 3.72 11.90
N ASP A 124 -1.77 4.77 12.70
CA ASP A 124 -2.11 4.77 14.13
C ASP A 124 -2.45 6.21 14.54
N GLU A 125 -1.45 6.97 14.97
CA GLU A 125 -1.56 8.31 15.55
C GLU A 125 -0.72 9.30 14.72
N ILE A 126 -1.05 10.60 14.70
CA ILE A 126 -0.19 11.62 14.07
C ILE A 126 1.04 11.78 14.98
N PRO A 127 2.20 11.19 14.66
CA PRO A 127 3.31 11.24 15.58
C PRO A 127 3.97 12.61 15.47
N THR A 128 4.21 13.27 16.61
CA THR A 128 4.94 14.55 16.67
C THR A 128 6.35 14.42 16.07
N ASN A 129 6.92 13.22 16.12
CA ASN A 129 8.17 12.83 15.47
C ASN A 129 7.92 11.67 14.51
N GLN A 130 8.11 11.89 13.21
CA GLN A 130 7.98 10.83 12.21
C GLN A 130 9.07 9.76 12.42
N PRO A 131 8.72 8.46 12.43
CA PRO A 131 9.70 7.39 12.61
C PRO A 131 10.70 7.38 11.46
N SER A 132 11.93 6.95 11.73
CA SER A 132 12.96 6.80 10.69
C SER A 132 12.60 5.68 9.71
N LEU A 133 13.20 5.69 8.52
CA LEU A 133 13.06 4.61 7.53
C LEU A 133 13.45 3.23 8.11
N SER A 134 14.44 3.18 9.01
CA SER A 134 14.84 1.96 9.71
C SER A 134 13.78 1.44 10.68
N ALA A 135 13.14 2.34 11.44
CA ALA A 135 12.04 1.98 12.34
C ALA A 135 10.83 1.47 11.55
N VAL A 136 10.47 2.16 10.45
CA VAL A 136 9.42 1.70 9.52
C VAL A 136 9.74 0.32 8.96
N SER A 137 10.98 0.08 8.52
CA SER A 137 11.40 -1.23 8.03
C SER A 137 11.29 -2.32 9.10
N ALA A 138 11.56 -2.00 10.37
CA ALA A 138 11.42 -2.95 11.47
C ALA A 138 9.95 -3.27 11.75
N SER A 139 9.07 -2.27 11.75
CA SER A 139 7.61 -2.47 11.86
C SER A 139 7.06 -3.31 10.70
N LEU A 140 7.54 -3.09 9.47
CA LEU A 140 7.10 -3.89 8.31
C LEU A 140 7.51 -5.36 8.37
N ALA A 141 8.53 -5.69 9.16
CA ALA A 141 8.94 -7.08 9.37
C ALA A 141 7.93 -7.84 10.28
N THR A 142 7.16 -7.13 11.10
CA THR A 142 6.12 -7.73 11.95
C THR A 142 4.74 -7.73 11.28
N VAL A 143 4.54 -6.93 10.24
CA VAL A 143 3.29 -6.89 9.48
C VAL A 143 3.20 -8.10 8.55
N PRO A 144 2.17 -8.95 8.69
CA PRO A 144 1.95 -10.05 7.76
C PRO A 144 1.72 -9.52 6.35
N ASP A 145 2.32 -10.14 5.33
CA ASP A 145 2.13 -9.74 3.93
C ASP A 145 0.66 -9.79 3.49
N ALA A 146 -0.19 -10.55 4.20
CA ALA A 146 -1.64 -10.56 4.00
C ALA A 146 -2.32 -9.20 4.29
N ASN A 147 -1.69 -8.34 5.09
CA ASN A 147 -2.18 -6.98 5.35
C ASN A 147 -1.67 -5.96 4.33
N CYS A 148 -0.80 -6.38 3.41
CA CYS A 148 -0.29 -5.55 2.33
C CYS A 148 -1.10 -5.76 1.05
N PHE A 149 -0.94 -4.84 0.11
CA PHE A 149 -1.65 -4.74 -1.15
C PHE A 149 -0.68 -4.91 -2.31
N THR A 150 -1.15 -5.56 -3.36
CA THR A 150 -0.41 -5.71 -4.63
C THR A 150 -1.09 -4.88 -5.70
N HIS A 151 -0.27 -4.22 -6.51
CA HIS A 151 -0.72 -3.50 -7.69
C HIS A 151 -1.15 -4.45 -8.82
#